data_AF-A0A960I3X5-F1
#
_entry.id   AF-A0A960I3X5-F1
#
_cell.length_a   1.000
_cell.length_b   1.000
_cell.length_c   1.000
_cell.angle_alpha   90.00
_cell.angle_beta   90.00
_cell.angle_gamma   90.00
#
_symmetry.space_group_name_H-M   'P 1'
#
loop_
_entity.id
_entity.type
_entity.pdbx_description
1 polymer ?
#
loop_
_entity_poly.entity_id
_entity_poly.type
_entity_poly.pdbx_seq_one_letter_code
_entity_poly.pdbx_strand_id
1 'polypeptide(L)'
;MEIPDRALQSALEFAVGVAAAGAKLRPPLEYPSGLKPFLRFHTLPAKALAPVRAAVEGDSQFLGRLGKVATRELLDDVGMWWLTRPEGWEAQIAEALAGGEAGAEADDPSAVRKEQRRREAAEAAAARARLELVAAQEALAQAEGVAAEAIAARQQAEADLAAARRQVRELEVAVRRRAASVGDVAARADDAVSALQADLAAARSEVAAVRSELAAAVAARDEALAGRADGTGAAVDVERLRVLLHEALTVTGAPEGPSRRRRRTPLAIPGGLYGDSEAAAEHLLRTEGVTVLVDGYNVAKLGWPALELAEQRDATITVAESLARRWGTMVHLVFDGAAVVGAHTTARRLVRVSYSPEGVLADDVLRAEVASIDPDRPVVVVTNDQAVLADVRSEGANTVSSDVFLALARR
;
A
#
# COMPACT_ATOMS: atom_id res chain seq x y z
N MET A 1 -37.02 -39.86 -35.57
CA MET A 1 -37.45 -41.22 -35.95
C MET A 1 -37.07 -42.12 -34.78
N GLU A 2 -38.00 -42.84 -34.16
CA GLU A 2 -37.66 -43.69 -33.00
C GLU A 2 -36.99 -44.98 -33.49
N ILE A 3 -35.68 -45.11 -33.24
CA ILE A 3 -34.94 -46.33 -33.49
C ILE A 3 -35.47 -47.40 -32.52
N PRO A 4 -35.98 -48.55 -32.99
CA PRO A 4 -36.51 -49.59 -32.12
C PRO A 4 -35.39 -50.17 -31.25
N ASP A 5 -35.64 -50.36 -29.95
CA ASP A 5 -34.63 -50.84 -28.99
C ASP A 5 -34.05 -52.21 -29.36
N ARG A 6 -34.82 -53.03 -30.09
CA ARG A 6 -34.38 -54.33 -30.61
C ARG A 6 -33.28 -54.20 -31.67
N ALA A 7 -33.26 -53.12 -32.45
CA ALA A 7 -32.19 -52.85 -33.41
C ALA A 7 -30.87 -52.46 -32.73
N LEU A 8 -30.91 -52.03 -31.48
CA LEU A 8 -29.72 -51.68 -30.69
C LEU A 8 -29.26 -52.80 -29.77
N GLN A 9 -29.85 -54.00 -29.86
CA GLN A 9 -29.59 -55.09 -28.92
C GLN A 9 -28.09 -55.43 -28.84
N SER A 10 -27.39 -55.51 -29.98
CA SER A 10 -25.94 -55.78 -30.03
C SER A 10 -25.14 -54.71 -29.27
N ALA A 11 -25.42 -53.43 -29.51
CA ALA A 11 -24.75 -52.32 -28.83
C ALA A 11 -25.06 -52.24 -27.33
N LEU A 12 -26.28 -52.57 -26.92
CA LEU A 12 -26.68 -52.58 -25.52
C LEU A 12 -26.05 -53.74 -24.75
N GLU A 13 -25.96 -54.93 -25.37
CA GLU A 13 -25.25 -56.08 -24.80
C GLU A 13 -23.75 -55.81 -24.69
N PHE A 14 -23.14 -55.17 -25.71
CA PHE A 14 -21.76 -54.70 -25.66
C PHE A 14 -21.52 -53.69 -24.52
N ALA A 15 -22.42 -52.71 -24.34
CA ALA A 15 -22.33 -51.74 -23.25
C ALA A 15 -22.35 -52.41 -21.87
N VAL A 16 -23.22 -53.40 -21.67
CA VAL A 16 -23.27 -54.19 -20.43
C VAL A 16 -22.01 -55.03 -20.25
N GLY A 17 -21.47 -55.61 -21.33
CA GLY A 17 -20.21 -56.35 -21.31
C GLY A 17 -19.00 -55.50 -20.92
N VAL A 18 -18.91 -54.29 -21.47
CA VAL A 18 -17.87 -53.29 -21.12
C VAL A 18 -18.00 -52.85 -19.67
N ALA A 19 -19.21 -52.57 -19.19
CA ALA A 19 -19.44 -52.24 -17.78
C ALA A 19 -19.05 -53.39 -16.84
N ALA A 20 -19.40 -54.63 -17.19
CA ALA A 20 -19.07 -55.82 -16.40
C ALA A 20 -17.56 -56.12 -16.37
N ALA A 21 -16.84 -55.81 -17.45
CA ALA A 21 -15.39 -55.90 -17.51
C ALA A 21 -14.72 -54.78 -16.72
N GLY A 22 -15.17 -53.53 -16.89
CA GLY A 22 -14.65 -52.36 -16.17
C GLY A 22 -14.85 -52.45 -14.66
N ALA A 23 -15.95 -53.05 -14.20
CA ALA A 23 -16.22 -53.30 -12.79
C ALA A 23 -15.24 -54.26 -12.11
N LYS A 24 -14.50 -55.08 -12.89
CA LYS A 24 -13.51 -56.05 -12.37
C LYS A 24 -12.09 -55.48 -12.31
N LEU A 25 -11.85 -54.31 -12.91
CA LEU A 25 -10.54 -53.65 -12.88
C LEU A 25 -10.25 -53.08 -11.48
N ARG A 26 -8.97 -52.80 -11.21
CA ARG A 26 -8.51 -52.14 -9.98
C ARG A 26 -7.61 -50.94 -10.31
N PRO A 27 -8.07 -49.69 -10.06
CA PRO A 27 -9.41 -49.32 -9.58
C PRO A 27 -10.51 -49.65 -10.61
N PRO A 28 -11.76 -49.91 -10.17
CA PRO A 28 -12.86 -50.19 -11.07
C PRO A 28 -13.19 -48.94 -11.89
N LEU A 29 -13.47 -49.12 -13.18
CA LEU A 29 -13.93 -48.04 -14.03
C LEU A 29 -15.37 -47.66 -13.65
N GLU A 30 -15.66 -46.36 -13.63
CA GLU A 30 -17.02 -45.86 -13.40
C GLU A 30 -17.95 -46.32 -14.52
N TYR A 31 -19.19 -46.65 -14.20
CA TYR A 31 -20.24 -47.03 -15.15
C TYR A 31 -21.63 -46.62 -14.59
N PRO A 32 -22.64 -46.46 -15.46
CA PRO A 32 -23.97 -46.04 -15.04
C PRO A 32 -24.60 -47.00 -14.03
N SER A 33 -25.09 -46.49 -12.91
CA SER A 33 -25.68 -47.30 -11.84
C SER A 33 -26.89 -48.13 -12.31
N GLY A 34 -27.62 -47.65 -13.32
CA GLY A 34 -28.73 -48.34 -13.98
C GLY A 34 -28.34 -49.66 -14.68
N LEU A 35 -27.05 -49.88 -14.99
CA LEU A 35 -26.56 -51.11 -15.60
C LEU A 35 -26.27 -52.23 -14.59
N LYS A 36 -26.20 -51.89 -13.29
CA LYS A 36 -25.82 -52.81 -12.22
C LYS A 36 -26.66 -54.11 -12.16
N PRO A 37 -28.00 -54.08 -12.35
CA PRO A 37 -28.81 -55.31 -12.37
C PRO A 37 -28.50 -56.24 -13.55
N PHE A 38 -27.92 -55.69 -14.63
CA PHE A 38 -27.75 -56.37 -15.91
C PHE A 38 -26.34 -56.95 -16.13
N LEU A 39 -25.36 -56.64 -15.28
CA LEU A 39 -23.95 -57.04 -15.44
C LEU A 39 -23.69 -58.56 -15.49
N ARG A 40 -24.68 -59.38 -15.11
CA ARG A 40 -24.60 -60.85 -15.15
C ARG A 40 -25.19 -61.45 -16.43
N PHE A 41 -25.85 -60.65 -17.26
CA PHE A 41 -26.50 -61.11 -18.48
C PHE A 41 -25.54 -61.00 -19.66
N HIS A 42 -25.39 -62.11 -20.39
CA HIS A 42 -24.67 -62.13 -21.66
C HIS A 42 -25.59 -61.78 -22.84
N THR A 43 -26.88 -62.04 -22.70
CA THR A 43 -27.92 -61.69 -23.67
C THR A 43 -29.05 -61.00 -22.93
N LEU A 44 -29.49 -59.83 -23.41
CA LEU A 44 -30.48 -59.01 -22.72
C LEU A 44 -31.89 -59.48 -23.08
N PRO A 45 -32.79 -59.68 -22.08
CA PRO A 45 -34.20 -59.92 -22.37
C PRO A 45 -34.83 -58.66 -22.99
N ALA A 46 -35.81 -58.81 -23.87
CA ALA A 46 -36.42 -57.69 -24.60
C ALA A 46 -36.95 -56.55 -23.69
N LYS A 47 -37.39 -56.89 -22.47
CA LYS A 47 -37.87 -55.92 -21.46
C LYS A 47 -36.73 -55.09 -20.83
N ALA A 48 -35.48 -55.53 -20.94
CA ALA A 48 -34.30 -54.85 -20.39
C ALA A 48 -33.66 -53.87 -21.38
N LEU A 49 -34.02 -53.91 -22.66
CA LEU A 49 -33.39 -53.06 -23.69
C LEU A 49 -33.65 -51.57 -23.45
N ALA A 50 -34.91 -51.16 -23.20
CA ALA A 50 -35.25 -49.77 -22.95
C ALA A 50 -34.59 -49.21 -21.66
N PRO A 51 -34.63 -49.90 -20.50
CA PRO A 51 -33.91 -49.46 -19.30
C PRO A 51 -32.39 -49.35 -19.49
N VAL A 52 -31.76 -50.30 -20.18
CA VAL A 52 -30.32 -50.28 -20.44
C VAL A 52 -29.96 -49.12 -21.37
N ARG A 53 -30.76 -48.89 -22.43
CA ARG A 53 -30.57 -47.75 -23.33
C ARG A 53 -30.62 -46.42 -22.59
N ALA A 54 -31.63 -46.22 -21.75
CA ALA A 54 -31.76 -44.99 -20.96
C ALA A 54 -30.58 -44.79 -20.00
N ALA A 55 -30.07 -45.86 -19.39
CA ALA A 55 -28.91 -45.78 -18.50
C ALA A 55 -27.61 -45.43 -19.25
N VAL A 56 -27.43 -45.92 -20.48
CA VAL A 56 -26.26 -45.60 -21.31
C VAL A 56 -26.36 -44.17 -21.87
N GLU A 57 -27.53 -43.76 -22.38
CA GLU A 57 -27.73 -42.41 -22.92
C GLU A 57 -27.67 -41.31 -21.85
N GLY A 58 -27.99 -41.64 -20.60
CA GLY A 58 -27.89 -40.72 -19.46
C GLY A 58 -26.46 -40.44 -18.98
N ASP A 59 -25.45 -41.18 -19.46
CA ASP A 59 -24.04 -41.02 -19.08
C ASP A 59 -23.17 -40.81 -20.33
N SER A 60 -22.94 -39.55 -20.67
CA SER A 60 -22.17 -39.15 -21.86
C SER A 60 -20.70 -39.56 -21.77
N GLN A 61 -20.12 -39.67 -20.58
CA GLN A 61 -18.73 -40.11 -20.39
C GLN A 61 -18.59 -41.61 -20.63
N PHE A 62 -19.56 -42.40 -20.18
CA PHE A 62 -19.61 -43.83 -20.47
C PHE A 62 -19.85 -44.10 -21.96
N LEU A 63 -20.79 -43.38 -22.59
CA LEU A 63 -21.00 -43.44 -24.05
C LEU A 63 -19.73 -43.10 -24.85
N GLY A 64 -19.03 -42.03 -24.48
CA GLY A 64 -17.78 -41.65 -25.12
C GLY A 64 -16.68 -42.72 -25.00
N ARG A 65 -16.62 -43.44 -23.86
CA ARG A 65 -15.71 -44.58 -23.69
C ARG A 65 -16.13 -45.78 -24.55
N LEU A 66 -17.42 -46.08 -24.64
CA LEU A 66 -17.93 -47.14 -25.51
C LEU A 66 -17.57 -46.88 -26.98
N GLY A 67 -17.72 -45.64 -27.46
CA GLY A 67 -17.34 -45.26 -28.82
C GLY A 67 -15.83 -45.42 -29.13
N LYS A 68 -14.95 -45.27 -28.13
CA LYS A 68 -13.50 -45.49 -28.29
C LYS A 68 -13.12 -46.98 -28.34
N VAL A 69 -13.95 -47.84 -27.76
CA VAL A 69 -13.70 -49.30 -27.68
C VAL A 69 -14.44 -50.06 -28.78
N ALA A 70 -15.56 -49.51 -29.27
CA ALA A 70 -16.37 -50.07 -30.34
C ALA A 70 -15.56 -50.29 -31.62
N THR A 71 -15.68 -51.47 -32.20
CA THR A 71 -15.10 -51.81 -33.51
C THR A 71 -16.11 -52.57 -34.36
N ARG A 72 -15.89 -52.59 -35.68
CA ARG A 72 -16.80 -53.24 -36.64
C ARG A 72 -16.77 -54.77 -36.55
N GLU A 73 -15.78 -55.34 -35.88
CA GLU A 73 -15.71 -56.78 -35.59
C GLU A 73 -16.60 -57.17 -34.41
N LEU A 74 -16.93 -56.22 -33.52
CA LEU A 74 -17.67 -56.46 -32.27
C LEU A 74 -19.15 -56.09 -32.36
N LEU A 75 -19.50 -55.24 -33.31
CA LEU A 75 -20.82 -54.61 -33.41
C LEU A 75 -21.28 -54.56 -34.86
N ASP A 76 -22.60 -54.62 -35.04
CA ASP A 76 -23.25 -54.30 -36.31
C ASP A 76 -23.13 -52.81 -36.65
N ASP A 77 -23.32 -52.47 -37.93
CA ASP A 77 -23.21 -51.09 -38.40
C ASP A 77 -24.18 -50.14 -37.65
N VAL A 78 -25.37 -50.63 -37.31
CA VAL A 78 -26.39 -49.90 -36.53
C VAL A 78 -25.89 -49.57 -35.12
N GLY A 79 -25.29 -50.55 -34.41
CA GLY A 79 -24.70 -50.33 -33.09
C GLY A 79 -23.47 -49.42 -33.13
N MET A 80 -22.65 -49.53 -34.18
CA MET A 80 -21.47 -48.70 -34.36
C MET A 80 -21.83 -47.23 -34.56
N TRP A 81 -22.82 -46.94 -35.41
CA TRP A 81 -23.32 -45.58 -35.64
C TRP A 81 -23.95 -44.96 -34.38
N TRP A 82 -24.67 -45.75 -33.58
CA TRP A 82 -25.27 -45.27 -32.34
C TRP A 82 -24.21 -44.90 -31.26
N LEU A 83 -23.13 -45.68 -31.14
CA LEU A 83 -22.07 -45.42 -30.16
C LEU A 83 -21.09 -44.32 -30.57
N THR A 84 -20.75 -44.22 -31.85
CA THR A 84 -19.77 -43.24 -32.35
C THR A 84 -20.38 -41.91 -32.76
N ARG A 85 -21.70 -41.88 -32.99
CA ARG A 85 -22.48 -40.69 -33.38
C ARG A 85 -21.81 -39.81 -34.45
N PRO A 86 -21.36 -40.39 -35.59
CA PRO A 86 -20.85 -39.60 -36.71
C PRO A 86 -21.95 -38.71 -37.30
N GLU A 87 -21.57 -37.71 -38.08
CA GLU A 87 -22.55 -36.83 -38.72
C GLU A 87 -23.53 -37.63 -39.60
N GLY A 88 -24.83 -37.44 -39.40
CA GLY A 88 -25.88 -38.15 -40.15
C GLY A 88 -26.18 -39.60 -39.70
N TRP A 89 -25.66 -40.05 -38.54
CA TRP A 89 -25.84 -41.42 -38.04
C TRP A 89 -27.31 -41.89 -37.95
N GLU A 90 -28.24 -41.00 -37.62
CA GLU A 90 -29.68 -41.32 -37.50
C GLU A 90 -30.30 -41.71 -38.85
N ALA A 91 -29.86 -41.08 -39.95
CA ALA A 91 -30.34 -41.37 -41.29
C ALA A 91 -29.79 -42.71 -41.79
N GLN A 92 -28.54 -43.03 -41.46
CA GLN A 92 -27.88 -44.29 -41.82
C GLN A 92 -28.55 -45.50 -41.15
N ILE A 93 -28.91 -45.37 -39.87
CA ILE A 93 -29.67 -46.42 -39.15
C ILE A 93 -31.05 -46.63 -39.78
N ALA A 94 -31.74 -45.55 -40.14
CA ALA A 94 -33.06 -45.62 -40.76
C ALA A 94 -33.04 -46.35 -42.12
N GLU A 95 -32.01 -46.10 -42.93
CA GLU A 95 -31.82 -46.75 -44.22
C GLU A 95 -31.50 -48.25 -44.07
N ALA A 96 -30.62 -48.61 -43.14
CA ALA A 96 -30.26 -50.01 -42.89
C ALA A 96 -31.44 -50.87 -42.40
N LEU A 97 -32.29 -50.30 -41.54
CA LEU A 97 -33.48 -51.00 -41.03
C LEU A 97 -34.56 -51.24 -42.10
N ALA A 98 -34.53 -50.49 -43.20
CA ALA A 98 -35.46 -50.68 -44.32
C ALA A 98 -35.05 -51.82 -45.28
N GLY A 99 -33.81 -52.32 -45.23
CA GLY A 99 -33.24 -53.24 -46.23
C GLY A 99 -32.99 -54.70 -45.79
N GLY A 100 -33.29 -55.08 -44.54
CA GLY A 100 -32.66 -56.25 -43.86
C GLY A 100 -33.39 -57.61 -43.81
N GLU A 101 -34.37 -57.94 -44.66
CA GLU A 101 -35.03 -59.27 -44.64
C GLU A 101 -34.46 -60.24 -45.70
N ALA A 102 -33.26 -60.82 -45.52
CA ALA A 102 -32.83 -61.99 -46.30
C ALA A 102 -31.64 -62.79 -45.70
N GLY A 103 -31.89 -64.04 -45.32
CA GLY A 103 -30.96 -65.18 -45.51
C GLY A 103 -30.03 -65.60 -44.36
N ALA A 104 -30.17 -66.85 -43.90
CA ALA A 104 -29.08 -67.62 -43.29
C ALA A 104 -29.33 -69.14 -43.40
N GLU A 105 -28.45 -69.86 -44.09
CA GLU A 105 -28.44 -71.32 -44.29
C GLU A 105 -27.18 -71.91 -43.62
N ALA A 106 -27.27 -73.13 -43.09
CA ALA A 106 -26.42 -73.65 -42.02
C ALA A 106 -25.24 -74.53 -42.47
N ASP A 107 -24.06 -74.27 -41.90
CA ASP A 107 -22.83 -75.09 -41.99
C ASP A 107 -22.47 -75.71 -40.61
N ASP A 108 -21.67 -76.77 -40.59
CA ASP A 108 -21.39 -77.67 -39.44
C ASP A 108 -21.22 -76.94 -38.08
N PRO A 109 -22.18 -77.07 -37.15
CA PRO A 109 -22.28 -76.19 -36.00
C PRO A 109 -21.20 -76.44 -34.94
N SER A 110 -20.51 -77.58 -34.91
CA SER A 110 -19.59 -77.92 -33.81
C SER A 110 -18.23 -77.22 -33.91
N ALA A 111 -17.57 -77.30 -35.07
CA ALA A 111 -16.27 -76.68 -35.31
C ALA A 111 -16.38 -75.14 -35.38
N VAL A 112 -17.46 -74.65 -36.01
CA VAL A 112 -17.79 -73.22 -36.07
C VAL A 112 -17.99 -72.65 -34.66
N ARG A 113 -18.70 -73.33 -33.76
CA ARG A 113 -18.91 -72.87 -32.37
C ARG A 113 -17.62 -72.76 -31.55
N LYS A 114 -16.63 -73.63 -31.78
CA LYS A 114 -15.36 -73.60 -31.02
C LYS A 114 -14.45 -72.45 -31.49
N GLU A 115 -14.38 -72.25 -32.80
CA GLU A 115 -13.64 -71.13 -33.39
C GLU A 115 -14.31 -69.79 -33.04
N GLN A 116 -15.64 -69.73 -33.09
CA GLN A 116 -16.43 -68.58 -32.66
C GLN A 116 -16.13 -68.20 -31.20
N ARG A 117 -16.16 -69.16 -30.26
CA ARG A 117 -15.82 -68.90 -28.85
C ARG A 117 -14.38 -68.42 -28.65
N ARG A 118 -13.45 -68.87 -29.49
CA ARG A 118 -12.04 -68.43 -29.43
C ARG A 118 -11.90 -66.99 -29.92
N ARG A 119 -12.61 -66.62 -30.98
CA ARG A 119 -12.68 -65.24 -31.49
C ARG A 119 -13.33 -64.32 -30.47
N GLU A 120 -14.50 -64.67 -29.95
CA GLU A 120 -15.20 -63.93 -28.89
C GLU A 120 -14.32 -63.73 -27.65
N ALA A 121 -13.54 -64.74 -27.25
CA ALA A 121 -12.62 -64.63 -26.12
C ALA A 121 -11.43 -63.70 -26.42
N ALA A 122 -10.89 -63.73 -27.64
CA ALA A 122 -9.82 -62.84 -28.08
C ALA A 122 -10.29 -61.39 -28.24
N GLU A 123 -11.49 -61.20 -28.78
CA GLU A 123 -12.21 -59.93 -28.88
C GLU A 123 -12.51 -59.33 -27.51
N ALA A 124 -13.03 -60.13 -26.57
CA ALA A 124 -13.23 -59.69 -25.21
C ALA A 124 -11.91 -59.35 -24.49
N ALA A 125 -10.82 -60.06 -24.80
CA ALA A 125 -9.49 -59.72 -24.28
C ALA A 125 -8.94 -58.42 -24.87
N ALA A 126 -9.12 -58.19 -26.18
CA ALA A 126 -8.73 -56.96 -26.84
C ALA A 126 -9.54 -55.76 -26.33
N ALA A 127 -10.84 -55.91 -26.13
CA ALA A 127 -11.69 -54.87 -25.54
C ALA A 127 -11.26 -54.52 -24.11
N ARG A 128 -10.93 -55.52 -23.28
CA ARG A 128 -10.35 -55.30 -21.94
C ARG A 128 -9.03 -54.55 -21.98
N ALA A 129 -8.10 -54.97 -22.83
CA ALA A 129 -6.79 -54.32 -22.96
C ALA A 129 -6.92 -52.86 -23.44
N ARG A 130 -7.88 -52.57 -24.33
CA ARG A 130 -8.17 -51.20 -24.77
C ARG A 130 -8.73 -50.34 -23.64
N LEU A 131 -9.64 -50.89 -22.82
CA LEU A 131 -10.17 -50.19 -21.65
C LEU A 131 -9.08 -49.89 -20.63
N GLU A 132 -8.20 -50.87 -20.36
CA GLU A 132 -7.04 -50.69 -19.48
C GLU A 132 -6.09 -49.62 -19.99
N LEU A 133 -5.84 -49.56 -21.31
CA LEU A 133 -5.00 -48.53 -21.92
C LEU A 133 -5.61 -47.13 -21.74
N VAL A 134 -6.91 -46.98 -22.00
CA VAL A 134 -7.60 -45.68 -21.82
C VAL A 134 -7.55 -45.26 -20.34
N ALA A 135 -7.80 -46.20 -19.43
CA ALA A 135 -7.71 -45.94 -17.99
C ALA A 135 -6.30 -45.50 -17.56
N ALA A 136 -5.26 -46.16 -18.09
CA ALA A 136 -3.87 -45.82 -17.82
C ALA A 136 -3.50 -44.44 -18.38
N GLN A 137 -3.98 -44.09 -19.58
CA GLN A 137 -3.77 -42.79 -20.19
C GLN A 137 -4.45 -41.66 -19.41
N GLU A 138 -5.68 -41.88 -18.93
CA GLU A 138 -6.41 -40.92 -18.09
C GLU A 138 -5.70 -40.72 -16.75
N ALA A 139 -5.23 -41.81 -16.11
CA ALA A 139 -4.48 -41.73 -14.87
C ALA A 139 -3.13 -41.00 -15.06
N LEU A 140 -2.45 -41.21 -16.18
CA LEU A 140 -1.21 -40.50 -16.51
C LEU A 140 -1.47 -39.00 -16.70
N ALA A 141 -2.49 -38.63 -17.47
CA ALA A 141 -2.85 -37.23 -17.69
C ALA A 141 -3.22 -36.52 -16.38
N GLN A 142 -3.93 -37.21 -15.48
CA GLN A 142 -4.23 -36.68 -14.14
C GLN A 142 -2.96 -36.50 -13.30
N ALA A 143 -2.05 -37.48 -13.32
CA ALA A 143 -0.79 -37.40 -12.59
C ALA A 143 0.11 -36.26 -13.13
N GLU A 144 0.15 -36.07 -14.44
CA GLU A 144 0.86 -34.96 -15.09
C GLU A 144 0.26 -33.60 -14.71
N GLY A 145 -1.06 -33.49 -14.66
CA GLY A 145 -1.76 -32.29 -14.19
C GLY A 145 -1.39 -31.93 -12.75
N VAL A 146 -1.49 -32.90 -11.83
CA VAL A 146 -1.11 -32.70 -10.41
C VAL A 146 0.37 -32.36 -10.28
N ALA A 147 1.25 -32.97 -11.08
CA ALA A 147 2.68 -32.67 -11.07
C ALA A 147 2.96 -31.23 -11.55
N ALA A 148 2.28 -30.79 -12.61
CA ALA A 148 2.40 -29.43 -13.13
C ALA A 148 1.93 -28.38 -12.11
N GLU A 149 0.79 -28.61 -11.46
CA GLU A 149 0.28 -27.76 -10.39
C GLU A 149 1.24 -27.70 -9.20
N ALA A 150 1.80 -28.84 -8.79
CA ALA A 150 2.78 -28.90 -7.71
C ALA A 150 4.08 -28.15 -8.05
N ILE A 151 4.56 -28.24 -9.29
CA ILE A 151 5.73 -27.49 -9.76
C ILE A 151 5.44 -25.97 -9.74
N ALA A 152 4.28 -25.55 -10.24
CA ALA A 152 3.88 -24.14 -10.25
C ALA A 152 3.76 -23.59 -8.81
N ALA A 153 3.11 -24.33 -7.92
CA ALA A 153 3.00 -23.97 -6.51
C ALA A 153 4.37 -23.86 -5.82
N ARG A 154 5.30 -24.77 -6.12
CA ARG A 154 6.68 -24.71 -5.59
C ARG A 154 7.43 -23.48 -6.09
N GLN A 155 7.33 -23.17 -7.39
CA GLN A 155 7.96 -21.98 -7.96
C GLN A 155 7.41 -20.68 -7.36
N GLN A 156 6.10 -20.61 -7.14
CA GLN A 156 5.48 -19.47 -6.46
C GLN A 156 6.00 -19.33 -5.02
N ALA A 157 6.03 -20.43 -4.26
CA ALA A 157 6.54 -20.42 -2.89
C ALA A 157 8.03 -20.03 -2.81
N GLU A 158 8.85 -20.47 -3.77
CA GLU A 158 10.26 -20.07 -3.88
C GLU A 158 10.40 -18.57 -4.18
N ALA A 159 9.57 -18.02 -5.06
CA ALA A 159 9.54 -16.60 -5.38
C ALA A 159 9.11 -15.75 -4.17
N ASP A 160 8.06 -16.18 -3.46
CA ASP A 160 7.56 -15.52 -2.26
C ASP A 160 8.61 -15.55 -1.13
N LEU A 161 9.27 -16.70 -0.93
CA LEU A 161 10.37 -16.83 0.03
C LEU A 161 11.55 -15.91 -0.33
N ALA A 162 11.89 -15.79 -1.61
CA ALA A 162 12.93 -14.88 -2.06
C ALA A 162 12.55 -13.40 -1.82
N ALA A 163 11.28 -13.04 -2.06
CA ALA A 163 10.75 -11.71 -1.78
C ALA A 163 10.76 -11.39 -0.28
N ALA A 164 10.25 -12.29 0.56
CA ALA A 164 10.27 -12.14 2.02
C ALA A 164 11.70 -11.99 2.55
N ARG A 165 12.66 -12.77 2.05
CA ARG A 165 14.08 -12.64 2.42
C ARG A 165 14.69 -11.30 2.01
N ARG A 166 14.27 -10.70 0.88
CA ARG A 166 14.70 -9.34 0.49
C ARG A 166 14.13 -8.31 1.47
N GLN A 167 12.84 -8.39 1.75
CA GLN A 167 12.17 -7.49 2.68
C GLN A 167 12.77 -7.55 4.10
N VAL A 168 13.10 -8.75 4.60
CA VAL A 168 13.78 -8.91 5.89
C VAL A 168 15.14 -8.21 5.87
N ARG A 169 15.96 -8.38 4.83
CA ARG A 169 17.25 -7.68 4.72
C ARG A 169 17.11 -6.16 4.66
N GLU A 170 16.12 -5.67 3.92
CA GLU A 170 15.83 -4.23 3.84
C GLU A 170 15.41 -3.67 5.20
N LEU A 171 14.54 -4.39 5.92
CA LEU A 171 14.12 -4.03 7.27
C LEU A 171 15.30 -4.07 8.26
N GLU A 172 16.18 -5.08 8.18
CA GLU A 172 17.37 -5.16 9.02
C GLU A 172 18.33 -3.98 8.78
N VAL A 173 18.50 -3.55 7.53
CA VAL A 173 19.31 -2.38 7.19
C VAL A 173 18.64 -1.10 7.70
N ALA A 174 17.32 -0.97 7.54
CA ALA A 174 16.56 0.17 8.03
C ALA A 174 16.62 0.27 9.57
N VAL A 175 16.48 -0.85 10.28
CA VAL A 175 16.60 -0.93 11.74
C VAL A 175 18.02 -0.54 12.18
N ARG A 176 19.06 -1.06 11.52
CA ARG A 176 20.46 -0.67 11.81
C ARG A 176 20.69 0.82 11.60
N ARG A 177 20.17 1.39 10.50
CA ARG A 177 20.29 2.83 10.22
C ARG A 177 19.55 3.67 11.26
N ARG A 178 18.35 3.27 11.67
CA ARG A 178 17.60 3.95 12.74
C ARG A 178 18.31 3.85 14.08
N ALA A 179 18.85 2.68 14.42
CA ALA A 179 19.63 2.52 15.65
C ALA A 179 20.88 3.40 15.67
N ALA A 180 21.58 3.53 14.54
CA ALA A 180 22.71 4.45 14.40
C ALA A 180 22.29 5.92 14.54
N SER A 181 21.21 6.35 13.87
CA SER A 181 20.67 7.72 14.01
C SER A 181 20.27 8.04 15.45
N VAL A 182 19.60 7.11 16.14
CA VAL A 182 19.27 7.28 17.57
C VAL A 182 20.54 7.39 18.42
N GLY A 183 21.57 6.60 18.12
CA GLY A 183 22.87 6.69 18.79
C GLY A 183 23.54 8.06 18.59
N ASP A 184 23.52 8.58 17.36
CA ASP A 184 24.08 9.90 17.04
C ASP A 184 23.32 11.04 17.73
N VAL A 185 21.98 10.95 17.79
CA VAL A 185 21.14 11.92 18.52
C VAL A 185 21.41 11.86 20.02
N ALA A 186 21.53 10.67 20.59
CA ALA A 186 21.88 10.52 22.01
C ALA A 186 23.25 11.12 22.32
N ALA A 187 24.27 10.84 21.50
CA ALA A 187 25.61 11.43 21.67
C ALA A 187 25.58 12.97 21.59
N ARG A 188 24.87 13.54 20.62
CA ARG A 188 24.71 15.00 20.52
C ARG A 188 23.97 15.60 21.70
N ALA A 189 22.97 14.89 22.25
CA ALA A 189 22.26 15.33 23.43
C ALA A 189 23.18 15.32 24.67
N ASP A 190 24.01 14.29 24.84
CA ASP A 190 24.99 14.21 25.93
C ASP A 190 26.05 15.32 25.83
N ASP A 191 26.54 15.61 24.63
CA ASP A 191 27.47 16.72 24.37
C ASP A 191 26.82 18.07 24.70
N ALA A 192 25.57 18.29 24.27
CA ALA A 192 24.84 19.53 24.54
C ALA A 192 24.55 19.72 26.04
N VAL A 193 24.17 18.64 26.75
CA VAL A 193 23.99 18.67 28.20
C VAL A 193 25.29 19.02 28.90
N SER A 194 26.42 18.44 28.47
CA SER A 194 27.73 18.73 29.03
C SER A 194 28.16 20.19 28.80
N ALA A 195 27.90 20.74 27.61
CA ALA A 195 28.16 22.14 27.30
C ALA A 195 27.30 23.08 28.17
N LEU A 196 26.00 22.82 28.28
CA LEU A 196 25.09 23.62 29.12
C LEU A 196 25.48 23.56 30.61
N GLN A 197 25.99 22.42 31.09
CA GLN A 197 26.49 22.30 32.45
C GLN A 197 27.75 23.16 32.67
N ALA A 198 28.66 23.20 31.70
CA ALA A 198 29.84 24.06 31.75
C ALA A 198 29.45 25.55 31.74
N ASP A 199 28.54 25.94 30.86
CA ASP A 199 28.03 27.32 30.77
C ASP A 199 27.33 27.74 32.08
N LEU A 200 26.53 26.84 32.66
CA LEU A 200 25.87 27.08 33.94
C LEU A 200 26.90 27.23 35.09
N ALA A 201 27.97 26.44 35.08
CA ALA A 201 29.05 26.56 36.05
C ALA A 201 29.80 27.90 35.92
N ALA A 202 30.09 28.33 34.69
CA ALA A 202 30.71 29.62 34.40
C ALA A 202 29.82 30.79 34.86
N ALA A 203 28.54 30.79 34.47
CA ALA A 203 27.58 31.82 34.86
C ALA A 203 27.40 31.89 36.38
N ARG A 204 27.39 30.74 37.08
CA ARG A 204 27.37 30.72 38.56
C ARG A 204 28.61 31.36 39.17
N SER A 205 29.79 31.13 38.59
CA SER A 205 31.04 31.74 39.06
C SER A 205 31.03 33.25 38.84
N GLU A 206 30.56 33.73 37.68
CA GLU A 206 30.43 35.15 37.39
C GLU A 206 29.46 35.84 38.36
N VAL A 207 28.29 35.24 38.59
CA VAL A 207 27.32 35.75 39.57
C VAL A 207 27.92 35.80 40.98
N ALA A 208 28.72 34.81 41.37
CA ALA A 208 29.42 34.81 42.66
C ALA A 208 30.46 35.94 42.74
N ALA A 209 31.23 36.18 41.68
CA ALA A 209 32.20 37.27 41.60
C ALA A 209 31.52 38.64 41.72
N VAL A 210 30.49 38.90 40.92
CA VAL A 210 29.71 40.16 40.96
C VAL A 210 29.09 40.38 42.34
N ARG A 211 28.57 39.33 43.00
CA ARG A 211 28.06 39.43 44.37
C ARG A 211 29.14 39.79 45.38
N SER A 212 30.35 39.24 45.25
CA SER A 212 31.48 39.58 46.11
C SER A 212 31.94 41.02 45.92
N GLU A 213 32.02 41.48 44.67
CA GLU A 213 32.36 42.88 44.34
C GLU A 213 31.32 43.85 44.88
N LEU A 214 30.04 43.53 44.72
CA LEU A 214 28.94 44.32 45.28
C LEU A 214 29.02 44.39 46.81
N ALA A 215 29.29 43.26 47.48
CA ALA A 215 29.45 43.23 48.94
C ALA A 215 30.62 44.11 49.40
N ALA A 216 31.76 44.06 48.70
CA ALA A 216 32.91 44.91 48.98
C ALA A 216 32.61 46.39 48.75
N ALA A 217 31.91 46.74 47.67
CA ALA A 217 31.51 48.12 47.37
C ALA A 217 30.52 48.67 48.41
N VAL A 218 29.57 47.85 48.86
CA VAL A 218 28.63 48.21 49.94
C VAL A 218 29.39 48.45 51.26
N ALA A 219 30.32 47.58 51.62
CA ALA A 219 31.14 47.75 52.82
C ALA A 219 31.98 49.03 52.78
N ALA A 220 32.65 49.32 51.65
CA ALA A 220 33.43 50.53 51.45
C ALA A 220 32.57 51.81 51.52
N ARG A 221 31.35 51.76 50.96
CA ARG A 221 30.37 52.85 51.07
C ARG A 221 30.00 53.10 52.53
N ASP A 222 29.69 52.04 53.28
CA ASP A 222 29.26 52.14 54.67
C ASP A 222 30.37 52.68 55.57
N GLU A 223 31.62 52.28 55.34
CA GLU A 223 32.80 52.85 56.01
C GLU A 223 32.98 54.34 55.70
N ALA A 224 32.85 54.74 54.42
CA ALA A 224 32.94 56.14 54.01
C ALA A 224 31.79 57.02 54.54
N LEU A 225 30.62 56.42 54.84
CA LEU A 225 29.51 57.10 55.50
C LEU A 225 29.75 57.23 57.01
N ALA A 226 30.25 56.18 57.67
CA ALA A 226 30.60 56.21 59.09
C ALA A 226 31.69 57.26 59.39
N GLY A 227 32.76 57.31 58.58
CA GLY A 227 33.82 58.31 58.72
C GLY A 227 33.32 59.76 58.55
N ARG A 228 32.25 59.99 57.78
CA ARG A 228 31.60 61.31 57.67
C ARG A 228 30.73 61.65 58.89
N ALA A 229 30.17 60.65 59.56
CA ALA A 229 29.36 60.84 60.77
C ALA A 229 30.22 61.17 62.01
N ASP A 230 31.45 60.64 62.09
CA ASP A 230 32.39 60.85 63.21
C ASP A 230 33.14 62.22 63.17
N GLY A 231 32.76 63.14 62.29
CA GLY A 231 33.11 64.56 62.42
C GLY A 231 34.47 65.01 61.86
N THR A 232 35.16 64.21 61.03
CA THR A 232 36.38 64.63 60.30
C THR A 232 36.09 65.20 58.89
N GLY A 233 34.90 65.79 58.70
CA GLY A 233 34.46 66.32 57.41
C GLY A 233 35.27 67.53 56.95
N ALA A 234 36.32 67.31 56.16
CA ALA A 234 36.77 68.30 55.20
C ALA A 234 35.57 68.66 54.29
N ALA A 235 35.28 69.95 54.13
CA ALA A 235 34.22 70.44 53.27
C ALA A 235 34.41 69.86 51.86
N VAL A 236 33.59 68.87 51.52
CA VAL A 236 33.64 68.21 50.23
C VAL A 236 32.95 69.11 49.23
N ASP A 237 33.74 69.66 48.31
CA ASP A 237 33.27 70.43 47.17
C ASP A 237 32.35 69.54 46.32
N VAL A 238 31.05 69.76 46.44
CA VAL A 238 29.98 69.02 45.77
C VAL A 238 30.17 69.03 44.25
N GLU A 239 30.82 70.06 43.72
CA GLU A 239 31.10 70.18 42.30
C GLU A 239 32.21 69.23 41.84
N ARG A 240 33.25 69.04 42.66
CA ARG A 240 34.32 68.08 42.39
C ARG A 240 33.82 66.63 42.42
N LEU A 241 32.83 66.34 43.27
CA LEU A 241 32.19 65.02 43.34
C LEU A 241 31.24 64.77 42.15
N ARG A 242 30.55 65.81 41.64
CA ARG A 242 29.77 65.72 40.39
C ARG A 242 30.66 65.43 39.18
N VAL A 243 31.81 66.09 39.08
CA VAL A 243 32.76 65.87 37.98
C VAL A 243 33.32 64.46 38.03
N LEU A 244 33.77 63.99 39.20
CA LEU A 244 34.29 62.62 39.36
C LEU A 244 33.21 61.53 39.15
N LEU A 245 31.95 61.79 39.53
CA LEU A 245 30.84 60.88 39.26
C LEU A 245 30.49 60.84 37.76
N HIS A 246 30.54 61.98 37.07
CA HIS A 246 30.34 62.05 35.63
C HIS A 246 31.47 61.33 34.88
N GLU A 247 32.71 61.52 35.32
CA GLU A 247 33.90 60.88 34.75
C GLU A 247 33.88 59.35 34.98
N ALA A 248 33.52 58.91 36.19
CA ALA A 248 33.34 57.49 36.51
C ALA A 248 32.23 56.83 35.67
N LEU A 249 31.08 57.52 35.47
CA LEU A 249 30.00 57.06 34.61
C LEU A 249 30.35 57.05 33.11
N THR A 250 31.34 57.86 32.68
CA THR A 250 31.86 57.85 31.31
C THR A 250 32.96 56.81 31.08
N VAL A 251 33.70 56.43 32.13
CA VAL A 251 34.78 55.41 32.09
C VAL A 251 34.22 54.00 32.29
N THR A 252 33.21 53.82 33.13
CA THR A 252 32.38 52.60 33.10
C THR A 252 31.43 52.75 31.92
N GLY A 253 31.90 52.40 30.73
CA GLY A 253 31.04 52.34 29.54
C GLY A 253 29.73 51.67 29.93
N ALA A 254 28.65 52.46 29.95
CA ALA A 254 27.32 51.93 30.17
C ALA A 254 27.19 50.74 29.21
N PRO A 255 26.79 49.54 29.67
CA PRO A 255 26.57 48.45 28.76
C PRO A 255 25.60 48.99 27.72
N GLU A 256 26.02 48.99 26.45
CA GLU A 256 25.12 49.22 25.34
C GLU A 256 23.96 48.26 25.59
N GLY A 257 22.82 48.81 26.03
CA GLY A 257 21.60 48.04 26.17
C GLY A 257 21.40 47.33 24.84
N PRO A 258 20.96 46.05 24.86
CA PRO A 258 20.89 45.24 23.65
C PRO A 258 20.24 46.09 22.57
N SER A 259 20.97 46.33 21.47
CA SER A 259 20.45 47.09 20.34
C SER A 259 19.01 46.63 20.14
N ARG A 260 18.04 47.54 20.34
CA ARG A 260 16.63 47.18 20.20
C ARG A 260 16.52 46.69 18.77
N ARG A 261 16.50 45.36 18.58
CA ARG A 261 16.31 44.73 17.28
C ARG A 261 15.11 45.45 16.68
N ARG A 262 15.31 46.09 15.52
CA ARG A 262 14.22 46.77 14.81
C ARG A 262 13.09 45.76 14.70
N ARG A 263 11.97 46.02 15.36
CA ARG A 263 10.83 45.12 15.36
C ARG A 263 9.95 45.46 14.17
N ARG A 264 9.50 44.42 13.46
CA ARG A 264 8.56 44.54 12.37
C ARG A 264 7.25 45.15 12.88
N THR A 265 6.64 46.02 12.08
CA THR A 265 5.31 46.57 12.37
C THR A 265 4.25 45.70 11.68
N PRO A 266 3.31 45.08 12.41
CA PRO A 266 2.22 44.33 11.79
C PRO A 266 1.38 45.20 10.87
N LEU A 267 0.89 44.63 9.77
CA LEU A 267 -0.06 45.28 8.88
C LEU A 267 -1.35 45.58 9.65
N ALA A 268 -1.82 46.82 9.55
CA ALA A 268 -3.09 47.25 10.11
C ALA A 268 -4.24 46.65 9.29
N ILE A 269 -5.21 46.05 9.97
CA ILE A 269 -6.46 45.59 9.35
C ILE A 269 -7.41 46.79 9.28
N PRO A 270 -7.95 47.17 8.12
CA PRO A 270 -8.93 48.24 7.99
C PRO A 270 -10.15 48.03 8.92
N GLY A 271 -10.64 49.13 9.51
CA GLY A 271 -11.78 49.14 10.45
C GLY A 271 -13.03 48.39 9.98
N GLY A 272 -13.29 48.37 8.67
CA GLY A 272 -14.44 47.68 8.05
C GLY A 272 -14.31 46.17 7.90
N LEU A 273 -13.14 45.59 8.20
CA LEU A 273 -12.87 44.14 8.13
C LEU A 273 -12.78 43.48 9.52
N TYR A 274 -13.00 44.25 10.60
CA TYR A 274 -13.01 43.71 11.95
C TYR A 274 -14.22 42.78 12.15
N GLY A 275 -13.96 41.48 12.30
CA GLY A 275 -14.98 40.45 12.52
C GLY A 275 -15.20 39.50 11.34
N ASP A 276 -14.72 39.83 10.15
CA ASP A 276 -14.69 38.93 8.99
C ASP A 276 -13.26 38.42 8.79
N SER A 277 -12.99 37.22 9.32
CA SER A 277 -11.67 36.61 9.29
C SER A 277 -11.18 36.28 7.87
N GLU A 278 -12.08 36.05 6.92
CA GLU A 278 -11.74 35.73 5.54
C GLU A 278 -11.37 37.00 4.77
N ALA A 279 -12.18 38.05 4.87
CA ALA A 279 -11.89 39.33 4.21
C ALA A 279 -10.64 40.02 4.79
N ALA A 280 -10.40 39.90 6.10
CA ALA A 280 -9.17 40.37 6.74
C ALA A 280 -7.93 39.59 6.25
N ALA A 281 -8.03 38.26 6.14
CA ALA A 281 -6.94 37.44 5.61
C ALA A 281 -6.67 37.72 4.13
N GLU A 282 -7.71 37.92 3.32
CA GLU A 282 -7.56 38.31 1.92
C GLU A 282 -6.79 39.64 1.78
N HIS A 283 -7.13 40.65 2.58
CA HIS A 283 -6.41 41.92 2.59
C HIS A 283 -4.92 41.77 2.92
N LEU A 284 -4.60 40.98 3.95
CA LEU A 284 -3.23 40.71 4.37
C LEU A 284 -2.43 40.00 3.27
N LEU A 285 -3.03 38.98 2.63
CA LEU A 285 -2.37 38.18 1.61
C LEU A 285 -2.20 38.92 0.27
N ARG A 286 -3.03 39.93 -0.01
CA ARG A 286 -2.96 40.76 -1.24
C ARG A 286 -2.08 42.00 -1.09
N THR A 287 -1.57 42.28 0.11
CA THR A 287 -0.73 43.45 0.36
C THR A 287 0.59 43.34 -0.40
N GLU A 288 1.00 44.39 -1.12
CA GLU A 288 2.22 44.38 -1.91
C GLU A 288 3.47 44.20 -1.03
N GLY A 289 4.40 43.35 -1.46
CA GLY A 289 5.64 43.08 -0.74
C GLY A 289 5.52 42.16 0.48
N VAL A 290 4.32 41.63 0.76
CA VAL A 290 4.12 40.67 1.85
C VAL A 290 4.79 39.32 1.54
N THR A 291 5.44 38.74 2.54
CA THR A 291 5.93 37.35 2.51
C THR A 291 5.02 36.48 3.36
N VAL A 292 4.45 35.44 2.75
CA VAL A 292 3.52 34.53 3.43
C VAL A 292 4.27 33.25 3.78
N LEU A 293 4.43 32.96 5.06
CA LEU A 293 5.01 31.72 5.57
C LEU A 293 3.88 30.77 5.94
N VAL A 294 3.92 29.54 5.46
CA VAL A 294 2.84 28.56 5.62
C VAL A 294 3.37 27.28 6.23
N ASP A 295 2.72 26.82 7.29
CA ASP A 295 2.91 25.47 7.80
C ASP A 295 2.23 24.46 6.87
N GLY A 296 3.06 23.76 6.09
CA GLY A 296 2.61 22.88 5.02
C GLY A 296 1.80 21.69 5.50
N TYR A 297 2.18 21.02 6.59
CA TYR A 297 1.45 19.83 7.05
C TYR A 297 0.18 20.18 7.82
N ASN A 298 0.15 21.30 8.55
CA ASN A 298 -1.08 21.75 9.18
C ASN A 298 -2.14 22.10 8.14
N VAL A 299 -1.77 22.79 7.05
CA VAL A 299 -2.66 23.04 5.92
C VAL A 299 -3.05 21.73 5.21
N ALA A 300 -2.09 20.83 4.96
CA ALA A 300 -2.34 19.60 4.23
C ALA A 300 -3.32 18.66 4.96
N LYS A 301 -3.15 18.47 6.27
CA LYS A 301 -4.01 17.61 7.10
C LYS A 301 -5.44 18.14 7.20
N LEU A 302 -5.63 19.46 7.20
CA LEU A 302 -6.96 20.07 7.19
C LEU A 302 -7.63 19.95 5.82
N GLY A 303 -6.87 20.15 4.74
CA GLY A 303 -7.40 20.16 3.39
C GLY A 303 -7.72 18.78 2.82
N TRP A 304 -6.86 17.79 3.10
CA TRP A 304 -6.88 16.47 2.47
C TRP A 304 -6.53 15.33 3.45
N PRO A 305 -7.28 15.15 4.55
CA PRO A 305 -6.95 14.14 5.58
C PRO A 305 -6.99 12.69 5.07
N ALA A 306 -7.71 12.42 3.98
CA ALA A 306 -7.88 11.08 3.41
C ALA A 306 -6.77 10.67 2.41
N LEU A 307 -5.88 11.60 2.04
CA LEU A 307 -4.78 11.33 1.09
C LEU A 307 -3.53 10.85 1.83
N GLU A 308 -2.62 10.18 1.12
CA GLU A 308 -1.30 9.83 1.68
C GLU A 308 -0.40 11.07 1.85
N LEU A 309 0.61 11.01 2.71
CA LEU A 309 1.44 12.17 3.06
C LEU A 309 2.11 12.85 1.84
N ALA A 310 2.49 12.07 0.83
CA ALA A 310 3.07 12.60 -0.40
C ALA A 310 2.02 13.37 -1.24
N GLU A 311 0.82 12.83 -1.36
CA GLU A 311 -0.29 13.43 -2.11
C GLU A 311 -0.84 14.66 -1.39
N GLN A 312 -0.91 14.62 -0.05
CA GLN A 312 -1.23 15.76 0.81
C GLN A 312 -0.29 16.95 0.57
N ARG A 313 1.02 16.67 0.45
CA ARG A 313 2.04 17.68 0.17
C ARG A 313 1.85 18.28 -1.21
N ASP A 314 1.69 17.45 -2.23
CA ASP A 314 1.57 17.91 -3.63
C ASP A 314 0.28 18.73 -3.83
N ALA A 315 -0.82 18.34 -3.18
CA ALA A 315 -2.07 19.10 -3.17
C ALA A 315 -1.92 20.48 -2.49
N THR A 316 -1.21 20.53 -1.36
CA THR A 316 -0.92 21.80 -0.66
C THR A 316 -0.05 22.74 -1.48
N ILE A 317 0.99 22.23 -2.13
CA ILE A 317 1.84 23.01 -3.04
C ILE A 317 1.00 23.58 -4.19
N THR A 318 0.15 22.76 -4.81
CA THR A 318 -0.71 23.18 -5.93
C THR A 318 -1.66 24.31 -5.56
N VAL A 319 -2.26 24.24 -4.38
CA VAL A 319 -3.19 25.26 -3.88
C VAL A 319 -2.45 26.55 -3.51
N ALA A 320 -1.27 26.46 -2.91
CA ALA A 320 -0.42 27.61 -2.64
C ALA A 320 0.08 28.29 -3.94
N GLU A 321 0.45 27.53 -4.96
CA GLU A 321 0.83 28.07 -6.28
C GLU A 321 -0.32 28.81 -6.95
N SER A 322 -1.53 28.27 -6.84
CA SER A 322 -2.74 28.88 -7.40
C SER A 322 -3.05 30.21 -6.72
N LEU A 323 -2.91 30.30 -5.39
CA LEU A 323 -3.06 31.55 -4.64
C LEU A 323 -1.96 32.57 -4.98
N ALA A 324 -0.70 32.13 -4.98
CA ALA A 324 0.45 32.98 -5.29
C ALA A 324 0.34 33.58 -6.71
N ARG A 325 -0.10 32.80 -7.70
CA ARG A 325 -0.33 33.29 -9.07
C ARG A 325 -1.48 34.28 -9.16
N ARG A 326 -2.56 34.07 -8.41
CA ARG A 326 -3.75 34.96 -8.43
C ARG A 326 -3.46 36.33 -7.83
N TRP A 327 -2.63 36.40 -6.80
CA TRP A 327 -2.39 37.65 -6.06
C TRP A 327 -0.98 38.23 -6.22
N GLY A 328 -0.07 37.52 -6.90
CA GLY A 328 1.31 37.97 -7.07
C GLY A 328 2.14 37.88 -5.78
N THR A 329 1.64 37.17 -4.77
CA THR A 329 2.22 37.12 -3.43
C THR A 329 3.32 36.07 -3.33
N MET A 330 4.39 36.38 -2.60
CA MET A 330 5.46 35.43 -2.34
C MET A 330 5.08 34.50 -1.18
N VAL A 331 4.97 33.20 -1.46
CA VAL A 331 4.59 32.17 -0.48
C VAL A 331 5.78 31.27 -0.20
N HIS A 332 6.03 30.96 1.07
CA HIS A 332 7.05 30.01 1.52
C HIS A 332 6.36 28.91 2.33
N LEU A 333 6.33 27.70 1.79
CA LEU A 333 5.82 26.51 2.45
C LEU A 333 6.94 25.83 3.23
N VAL A 334 6.71 25.54 4.51
CA VAL A 334 7.63 24.80 5.38
C VAL A 334 6.97 23.47 5.74
N PHE A 335 7.63 22.34 5.47
CA PHE A 335 7.16 21.00 5.83
C PHE A 335 8.04 20.39 6.93
N ASP A 336 7.41 19.71 7.90
CA ASP A 336 8.10 18.96 8.95
C ASP A 336 8.64 17.60 8.44
N GLY A 337 9.91 17.31 8.68
CA GLY A 337 10.49 15.97 8.52
C GLY A 337 11.34 15.70 7.27
N ALA A 338 12.23 14.71 7.43
CA ALA A 338 13.40 14.44 6.61
C ALA A 338 13.10 14.03 5.16
N ALA A 339 13.59 14.86 4.24
CA ALA A 339 14.00 14.58 2.86
C ALA A 339 13.14 13.59 2.04
N VAL A 340 12.18 14.14 1.29
CA VAL A 340 11.93 13.64 -0.07
C VAL A 340 12.83 14.43 -1.01
N VAL A 341 13.76 13.74 -1.67
CA VAL A 341 14.55 14.33 -2.76
C VAL A 341 13.58 14.67 -3.89
N GLY A 342 13.32 15.97 -4.06
CA GLY A 342 12.55 16.45 -5.20
C GLY A 342 11.80 17.75 -5.00
N ALA A 343 12.41 18.81 -4.47
CA ALA A 343 11.91 20.17 -4.69
C ALA A 343 12.94 21.27 -4.36
N HIS A 344 14.19 21.13 -4.80
CA HIS A 344 14.95 22.34 -5.14
C HIS A 344 14.45 22.83 -6.50
N THR A 345 13.24 23.38 -6.52
CA THR A 345 12.76 24.11 -7.70
C THR A 345 13.63 25.35 -7.84
N THR A 346 14.53 25.24 -8.80
CA THR A 346 15.46 26.27 -9.21
C THR A 346 14.65 27.45 -9.78
N ALA A 347 14.95 28.64 -9.29
CA ALA A 347 14.69 29.94 -9.92
C ALA A 347 13.21 30.33 -10.24
N ARG A 348 12.71 31.25 -9.41
CA ARG A 348 11.63 32.24 -9.66
C ARG A 348 10.24 31.70 -10.04
N ARG A 349 9.65 30.93 -9.13
CA ARG A 349 8.18 30.80 -9.00
C ARG A 349 7.78 31.41 -7.66
N LEU A 350 6.62 32.06 -7.60
CA LEU A 350 6.14 32.81 -6.43
C LEU A 350 6.00 31.95 -5.16
N VAL A 351 6.19 30.63 -5.24
CA VAL A 351 6.19 29.68 -4.13
C VAL A 351 7.59 29.09 -3.92
N ARG A 352 8.11 29.21 -2.70
CA ARG A 352 9.31 28.52 -2.20
C ARG A 352 8.86 27.38 -1.29
N VAL A 353 9.54 26.23 -1.36
CA VAL A 353 9.28 25.09 -0.46
C VAL A 353 10.57 24.79 0.29
N SER A 354 10.50 24.68 1.61
CA SER A 354 11.58 24.23 2.48
C SER A 354 11.11 23.09 3.39
N TYR A 355 12.07 22.31 3.85
CA TYR A 355 11.86 21.19 4.75
C TYR A 355 12.64 21.44 6.02
N SER A 356 12.07 21.06 7.16
CA SER A 356 12.80 21.16 8.42
C SER A 356 14.00 20.20 8.44
N PRO A 357 15.15 20.63 9.00
CA PRO A 357 16.27 19.75 9.25
C PRO A 357 15.89 18.55 10.13
N GLU A 358 16.64 17.45 10.03
CA GLU A 358 16.40 16.27 10.87
C GLU A 358 16.48 16.64 12.36
N GLY A 359 15.38 16.39 13.10
CA GLY A 359 15.27 16.70 14.52
C GLY A 359 14.81 18.14 14.86
N VAL A 360 14.47 18.96 13.86
CA VAL A 360 13.94 20.31 14.04
C VAL A 360 12.47 20.34 13.62
N LEU A 361 11.60 20.92 14.45
CA LEU A 361 10.19 21.07 14.12
C LEU A 361 9.99 22.18 13.07
N ALA A 362 8.99 22.04 12.20
CA ALA A 362 8.65 23.08 11.21
C ALA A 362 8.37 24.44 11.87
N ASP A 363 7.82 24.43 13.08
CA ASP A 363 7.57 25.62 13.89
C ASP A 363 8.84 26.42 14.20
N ASP A 364 9.94 25.74 14.51
CA ASP A 364 11.23 26.38 14.80
C ASP A 364 11.85 26.96 13.53
N VAL A 365 11.64 26.30 12.40
CA VAL A 365 12.05 26.81 11.08
C VAL A 365 11.21 28.02 10.70
N LEU A 366 9.90 28.01 10.96
CA LEU A 366 9.03 29.16 10.75
C LEU A 366 9.49 30.35 11.60
N ARG A 367 9.79 30.14 12.89
CA ARG A 367 10.36 31.18 13.77
C ARG A 367 11.66 31.75 13.21
N ALA A 368 12.60 30.87 12.83
CA ALA A 368 13.88 31.29 12.26
C ALA A 368 13.73 32.08 10.95
N GLU A 369 12.77 31.71 10.10
CA GLU A 369 12.47 32.41 8.84
C GLU A 369 11.77 33.76 9.09
N VAL A 370 10.85 33.89 10.06
CA VAL A 370 10.28 35.20 10.44
C VAL A 370 11.37 36.15 10.93
N ALA A 371 12.32 35.65 11.72
CA ALA A 371 13.43 36.42 12.27
C ALA A 371 14.50 36.79 11.21
N SER A 372 14.64 35.99 10.14
CA SER A 372 15.63 36.23 9.09
C SER A 372 15.17 37.22 8.02
N ILE A 373 13.85 37.37 7.83
CA ILE A 373 13.26 38.34 6.90
C ILE A 373 13.47 39.76 7.42
N ASP A 374 13.82 40.68 6.52
CA ASP A 374 13.98 42.11 6.81
C ASP A 374 12.79 42.65 7.64
N PRO A 375 13.03 43.31 8.79
CA PRO A 375 11.97 43.92 9.60
C PRO A 375 11.09 44.92 8.85
N ASP A 376 11.56 45.53 7.76
CA ASP A 376 10.79 46.47 6.93
C ASP A 376 9.82 45.74 5.98
N ARG A 377 9.93 44.42 5.84
CA ARG A 377 9.01 43.59 5.03
C ARG A 377 7.86 43.03 5.88
N PRO A 378 6.59 43.21 5.45
CA PRO A 378 5.46 42.56 6.07
C PRO A 378 5.52 41.04 5.96
N VAL A 379 5.21 40.34 7.06
CA VAL A 379 5.17 38.88 7.12
C VAL A 379 3.81 38.42 7.62
N VAL A 380 3.22 37.44 6.93
CA VAL A 380 1.99 36.75 7.34
C VAL A 380 2.34 35.29 7.58
N VAL A 381 2.03 34.78 8.77
CA VAL A 381 2.24 33.37 9.12
C VAL A 381 0.88 32.65 9.12
N VAL A 382 0.80 31.56 8.35
CA VAL A 382 -0.36 30.68 8.28
C VAL A 382 -0.08 29.45 9.15
N THR A 383 -0.74 29.38 10.30
CA THR A 383 -0.64 28.25 11.22
C THR A 383 -1.86 28.20 12.15
N ASN A 384 -2.20 27.00 12.63
CA ASN A 384 -3.19 26.77 13.68
C ASN A 384 -2.54 26.46 15.05
N ASP A 385 -1.20 26.40 15.14
CA ASP A 385 -0.50 26.09 16.38
C ASP A 385 -0.43 27.31 17.32
N GLN A 386 -1.03 27.19 18.50
CA GLN A 386 -1.10 28.27 19.50
C GLN A 386 0.26 28.68 20.06
N ALA A 387 1.22 27.75 20.15
CA ALA A 387 2.56 28.04 20.63
C ALA A 387 3.30 28.95 19.64
N VAL A 388 3.16 28.69 18.33
CA VAL A 388 3.78 29.51 17.27
C VAL A 388 3.13 30.88 17.17
N LEU A 389 1.80 30.97 17.30
CA LEU A 389 1.07 32.23 17.16
C LEU A 389 1.53 33.31 18.14
N ALA A 390 1.86 32.96 19.39
CA ALA A 390 2.33 33.93 20.38
C ALA A 390 3.71 34.49 20.01
N ASP A 391 4.63 33.61 19.60
CA ASP A 391 6.00 33.96 19.27
C ASP A 391 6.06 34.84 18.02
N VAL A 392 5.42 34.44 16.92
CA VAL A 392 5.47 35.19 15.65
C VAL A 392 4.77 36.55 15.75
N ARG A 393 3.72 36.66 16.57
CA ARG A 393 3.09 37.97 16.87
C ARG A 393 4.01 38.87 17.68
N SER A 394 4.79 38.30 18.60
CA SER A 394 5.78 39.06 19.38
C SER A 394 6.90 39.63 18.49
N GLU A 395 7.16 38.98 17.35
CA GLU A 395 8.09 39.41 16.29
C GLU A 395 7.45 40.35 15.24
N GLY A 396 6.17 40.70 15.41
CA GLY A 396 5.47 41.65 14.56
C GLY A 396 4.91 41.08 13.26
N ALA A 397 4.75 39.76 13.16
CA ALA A 397 4.07 39.12 12.03
C ALA A 397 2.55 39.09 12.22
N ASN A 398 1.81 39.23 11.12
CA ASN A 398 0.37 38.96 11.09
C ASN A 398 0.13 37.45 11.04
N THR A 399 -0.99 36.98 11.58
CA THR A 399 -1.30 35.54 11.62
C THR A 399 -2.64 35.25 10.95
N VAL A 400 -2.70 34.20 10.15
CA VAL A 400 -3.92 33.71 9.49
C VAL A 400 -4.08 32.22 9.84
N SER A 401 -5.31 31.76 10.07
CA SER A 401 -5.55 30.32 10.32
C SER A 401 -5.43 29.51 9.03
N SER A 402 -4.99 28.27 9.16
CA SER A 402 -4.87 27.33 8.05
C SER A 402 -6.23 27.07 7.36
N ASP A 403 -7.34 27.10 8.10
CA ASP A 403 -8.69 26.94 7.55
C ASP A 403 -9.09 28.11 6.62
N VAL A 404 -8.82 29.35 7.05
CA VAL A 404 -9.12 30.56 6.26
C VAL A 404 -8.21 30.61 5.03
N PHE A 405 -6.94 30.26 5.19
CA PHE A 405 -6.02 30.15 4.06
C PHE A 405 -6.51 29.15 3.01
N LEU A 406 -6.97 27.97 3.43
CA LEU A 406 -7.53 26.97 2.53
C LEU A 406 -8.80 27.45 1.83
N ALA A 407 -9.71 28.13 2.53
CA ALA A 407 -10.93 28.68 1.95
C ALA A 407 -10.61 29.69 0.83
N LEU A 408 -9.68 30.62 1.10
CA LEU A 408 -9.21 31.61 0.13
C LEU A 408 -8.48 30.98 -1.06
N ALA A 409 -7.68 29.95 -0.78
CA ALA A 409 -6.88 29.29 -1.80
C ALA A 409 -7.71 28.40 -2.75
N ARG A 410 -8.91 27.98 -2.34
CA ARG A 410 -9.87 27.16 -3.12
C ARG A 410 -10.90 27.96 -3.93
N ARG A 411 -11.09 29.26 -3.66
CA ARG A 411 -11.87 30.16 -4.53
C ARG A 411 -11.26 30.28 -5.91
#